data_AF-A0A2E6BWV6-F1
#
_entry.id   AF-A0A2E6BWV6-F1
#
_cell.length_a   1.000
_cell.length_b   1.000
_cell.length_c   1.000
_cell.angle_alpha   90.00
_cell.angle_beta   90.00
_cell.angle_gamma   90.00
#
_symmetry.space_group_name_H-M   'P 1'
#
loop_
_entity.id
_entity.type
_entity.pdbx_description
1 polymer ?
#
loop_
_entity_poly.entity_id
_entity_poly.type
_entity_poly.pdbx_seq_one_letter_code
_entity_poly.pdbx_strand_id
1 'polypeptide(L)'
;MVNTNDDTVINPDEMIDHNNANFLQIENVMTIFVAYNQKNIQQGINWDTWPDWELCLTAMSFDVAIESEDDSDEIKNLRQHWLAVMQFIHDNEDVSIDGYTITIQGMHGNTFSFDISFEPEVWTAPGQVVKNIEEVKAKIGRRFIQRPITLQMTNIVEHNLGSMWVCPSHVPQFGGKQTYYTESMICMSVDNRETFPSALLSLLCLCIDDTRIWSIAFIEDSQAMKRVQLMEENWPGGIPDQDWEYQ
;
A
#
# COMPACT_ATOMS: atom_id res chain seq x y z
N MET A 1 20.46 42.61 15.02
CA MET A 1 19.12 42.01 15.09
C MET A 1 18.67 41.80 13.68
N VAL A 2 18.69 40.55 13.21
CA VAL A 2 18.12 40.17 11.92
C VAL A 2 16.93 39.28 12.29
N ASN A 3 15.71 39.76 12.06
CA ASN A 3 14.52 38.93 12.12
C ASN A 3 14.56 38.01 10.89
N THR A 4 14.79 36.73 11.10
CA THR A 4 14.64 35.69 10.07
C THR A 4 13.47 34.79 10.47
N ASN A 5 12.26 35.34 10.43
CA ASN A 5 11.03 34.55 10.39
C ASN A 5 10.31 34.93 9.11
N ASP A 6 10.72 34.37 7.98
CA ASP A 6 9.78 34.21 6.86
C ASP A 6 9.06 32.88 7.10
N ASP A 7 8.08 32.92 8.01
CA ASP A 7 7.03 31.91 8.20
C ASP A 7 6.01 32.00 7.05
N THR A 8 6.49 32.06 5.80
CA THR A 8 5.61 32.18 4.62
C THR A 8 5.04 30.82 4.27
N VAL A 9 3.88 30.52 4.86
CA VAL A 9 3.00 29.42 4.44
C VAL A 9 2.26 29.86 3.20
N ILE A 10 2.33 29.06 2.14
CA ILE A 10 1.60 29.30 0.89
C ILE A 10 0.16 28.80 1.09
N ASN A 11 -0.83 29.47 0.49
CA ASN A 11 -2.21 28.96 0.53
C ASN A 11 -2.27 27.59 -0.17
N PRO A 12 -2.85 26.53 0.46
CA PRO A 12 -3.01 25.23 -0.19
C PRO A 12 -3.59 25.29 -1.61
N ASP A 13 -4.52 26.22 -1.88
CA ASP A 13 -5.12 26.47 -3.20
C ASP A 13 -4.08 26.74 -4.30
N GLU A 14 -2.95 27.34 -3.94
CA GLU A 14 -1.87 27.69 -4.86
C GLU A 14 -0.88 26.54 -5.08
N MET A 15 -0.86 25.55 -4.18
CA MET A 15 0.02 24.37 -4.25
C MET A 15 -0.62 23.18 -4.96
N ILE A 16 -1.95 23.10 -4.92
CA ILE A 16 -2.71 21.96 -5.43
C ILE A 16 -3.23 22.26 -6.85
N ASP A 17 -2.87 21.43 -7.84
CA ASP A 17 -3.40 21.57 -9.21
C ASP A 17 -4.81 20.96 -9.33
N HIS A 18 -5.80 21.77 -8.98
CA HIS A 18 -7.23 21.42 -9.07
C HIS A 18 -7.73 21.12 -10.49
N ASN A 19 -7.02 21.53 -11.54
CA ASN A 19 -7.54 21.50 -12.90
C ASN A 19 -7.06 20.28 -13.69
N ASN A 20 -5.83 19.81 -13.43
CA ASN A 20 -5.23 18.74 -14.23
C ASN A 20 -4.73 17.54 -13.41
N ALA A 21 -4.63 17.65 -12.09
CA ALA A 21 -4.18 16.54 -11.26
C ALA A 21 -5.19 15.39 -11.26
N ASN A 22 -4.68 14.16 -11.19
CA ASN A 22 -5.48 12.96 -11.02
C ASN A 22 -5.40 12.52 -9.55
N PHE A 23 -6.38 12.95 -8.75
CA PHE A 23 -6.44 12.66 -7.31
C PHE A 23 -6.79 11.21 -6.94
N LEU A 24 -6.83 10.31 -7.93
CA LEU A 24 -6.79 8.87 -7.69
C LEU A 24 -5.36 8.37 -7.43
N GLN A 25 -4.34 9.12 -7.89
CA GLN A 25 -2.92 8.81 -7.69
C GLN A 25 -2.47 9.29 -6.33
N ILE A 26 -1.80 8.43 -5.56
CA ILE A 26 -1.26 8.81 -4.24
C ILE A 26 -0.27 9.97 -4.35
N GLU A 27 0.46 10.10 -5.46
CA GLU A 27 1.35 11.24 -5.70
C GLU A 27 0.62 12.58 -5.55
N ASN A 28 -0.56 12.70 -6.17
CA ASN A 28 -1.37 13.92 -6.12
C ASN A 28 -2.17 14.03 -4.81
N VAL A 29 -2.46 12.93 -4.12
CA VAL A 29 -3.04 12.99 -2.77
C VAL A 29 -1.99 13.51 -1.78
N MET A 30 -0.74 13.09 -1.90
CA MET A 30 0.37 13.53 -1.05
C MET A 30 0.55 15.05 -1.10
N THR A 31 0.41 15.68 -2.29
CA THR A 31 0.52 17.13 -2.41
C THR A 31 -0.54 17.88 -1.61
N ILE A 32 -1.75 17.33 -1.48
CA ILE A 32 -2.81 17.88 -0.61
C ILE A 32 -2.32 17.87 0.85
N PHE A 33 -1.88 16.70 1.35
CA PHE A 33 -1.45 16.59 2.74
C PHE A 33 -0.25 17.50 3.07
N VAL A 34 0.73 17.57 2.16
CA VAL A 34 1.90 18.47 2.29
C VAL A 34 1.47 19.94 2.32
N ALA A 35 0.54 20.34 1.45
CA ALA A 35 0.04 21.72 1.40
C ALA A 35 -0.60 22.16 2.72
N TYR A 36 -1.37 21.28 3.36
CA TYR A 36 -2.01 21.59 4.64
C TYR A 36 -1.06 21.51 5.83
N ASN A 37 -0.02 20.66 5.77
CA ASN A 37 0.92 20.44 6.88
C ASN A 37 2.25 21.20 6.74
N GLN A 38 2.33 22.24 5.90
CA GLN A 38 3.54 23.05 5.70
C GLN A 38 4.18 23.54 7.01
N LYS A 39 3.36 24.01 7.97
CA LYS A 39 3.86 24.48 9.27
C LYS A 39 4.46 23.33 10.07
N ASN A 40 3.80 22.17 10.09
CA ASN A 40 4.28 20.99 10.78
C ASN A 40 5.64 20.55 10.20
N ILE A 41 5.75 20.53 8.87
CA ILE A 41 6.99 20.23 8.14
C ILE A 41 8.10 21.23 8.50
N GLN A 42 7.82 22.54 8.41
CA GLN A 42 8.81 23.60 8.73
C GLN A 42 9.31 23.53 10.18
N GLN A 43 8.45 23.12 11.10
CA GLN A 43 8.76 23.00 12.53
C GLN A 43 9.33 21.63 12.92
N GLY A 44 9.29 20.64 12.04
CA GLY A 44 9.71 19.27 12.33
C GLY A 44 8.84 18.60 13.40
N ILE A 45 7.54 18.90 13.42
CA ILE A 45 6.56 18.30 14.34
C ILE A 45 5.62 17.36 13.57
N ASN A 46 4.95 16.48 14.31
CA ASN A 46 3.96 15.55 13.73
C ASN A 46 2.85 16.32 13.01
N TRP A 47 2.39 15.72 11.91
CA TRP A 47 1.28 16.25 11.13
C TRP A 47 -0.02 16.06 11.91
N ASP A 48 -0.75 17.16 12.10
CA ASP A 48 -2.01 17.20 12.84
C ASP A 48 -3.11 17.98 12.11
N THR A 49 -2.80 18.55 10.95
CA THR A 49 -3.75 19.32 10.16
C THR A 49 -4.38 18.42 9.10
N TRP A 50 -5.68 18.13 9.26
CA TRP A 50 -6.46 17.42 8.25
C TRP A 50 -6.77 18.36 7.07
N PRO A 51 -6.60 17.92 5.82
CA PRO A 51 -7.01 18.73 4.66
C PRO A 51 -8.53 18.97 4.60
N ASP A 52 -8.93 20.03 3.89
CA ASP A 52 -10.34 20.43 3.78
C ASP A 52 -11.02 19.72 2.59
N TRP A 53 -11.78 20.46 1.77
CA TRP A 53 -12.63 19.93 0.71
C TRP A 53 -11.88 19.20 -0.41
N GLU A 54 -10.57 19.41 -0.59
CA GLU A 54 -9.77 18.80 -1.65
C GLU A 54 -9.73 17.28 -1.55
N LEU A 55 -9.90 16.70 -0.34
CA LEU A 55 -10.04 15.26 -0.19
C LEU A 55 -11.29 14.70 -0.86
N CYS A 56 -12.32 15.52 -1.09
CA CYS A 56 -13.51 15.14 -1.86
C CYS A 56 -13.22 14.94 -3.36
N LEU A 57 -12.06 15.40 -3.85
CA LEU A 57 -11.60 15.14 -5.21
C LEU A 57 -10.90 13.78 -5.35
N THR A 58 -10.55 13.17 -4.21
CA THR A 58 -9.90 11.86 -4.15
C THR A 58 -10.92 10.73 -4.16
N ALA A 59 -10.42 9.50 -4.08
CA ALA A 59 -11.23 8.30 -3.91
C ALA A 59 -11.39 7.86 -2.44
N MET A 60 -10.99 8.69 -1.47
CA MET A 60 -11.23 8.42 -0.05
C MET A 60 -12.74 8.46 0.26
N SER A 61 -13.18 7.71 1.27
CA SER A 61 -14.60 7.70 1.66
C SER A 61 -15.05 9.09 2.12
N PHE A 62 -16.29 9.46 1.80
CA PHE A 62 -16.83 10.78 2.13
C PHE A 62 -16.82 11.05 3.65
N ASP A 63 -17.13 10.03 4.45
CA ASP A 63 -17.12 10.10 5.91
C ASP A 63 -15.72 10.44 6.47
N VAL A 64 -14.66 10.01 5.78
CA VAL A 64 -13.27 10.34 6.16
C VAL A 64 -12.82 11.67 5.57
N ALA A 65 -13.22 11.97 4.33
CA ALA A 65 -12.76 13.14 3.58
C ALA A 65 -13.15 14.47 4.25
N ILE A 66 -14.37 14.59 4.79
CA ILE A 66 -14.86 15.83 5.41
C ILE A 66 -14.87 15.69 6.92
N GLU A 67 -14.19 16.60 7.63
CA GLU A 67 -14.23 16.66 9.08
C GLU A 67 -15.55 17.24 9.60
N SER A 68 -16.13 16.59 10.61
CA SER A 68 -17.36 16.99 11.30
C SER A 68 -17.17 16.91 12.82
N GLU A 69 -17.78 17.85 13.55
CA GLU A 69 -17.77 17.85 15.01
C GLU A 69 -18.41 16.58 15.61
N ASP A 70 -19.39 16.02 14.88
CA ASP A 70 -20.16 14.84 15.27
C ASP A 70 -19.46 13.51 14.91
N ASP A 71 -18.22 13.56 14.37
CA ASP A 71 -17.50 12.35 13.98
C ASP A 71 -17.24 11.42 15.17
N SER A 72 -17.44 10.12 14.92
CA SER A 72 -17.12 9.08 15.88
C SER A 72 -15.62 9.02 16.16
N ASP A 73 -15.26 8.45 17.31
CA ASP A 73 -13.85 8.21 17.65
C ASP A 73 -13.17 7.29 16.62
N GLU A 74 -13.93 6.38 15.98
CA GLU A 74 -13.42 5.51 14.92
C GLU A 74 -12.98 6.30 13.69
N ILE A 75 -13.78 7.27 13.23
CA ILE A 75 -13.44 8.13 12.08
C ILE A 75 -12.28 9.06 12.43
N LYS A 76 -12.27 9.63 13.63
CA LYS A 76 -11.15 10.45 14.12
C LYS A 76 -9.85 9.67 14.13
N ASN A 77 -9.85 8.44 14.66
CA ASN A 77 -8.69 7.56 14.66
C ASN A 77 -8.26 7.19 13.23
N LEU A 78 -9.22 6.93 12.32
CA LEU A 78 -8.92 6.63 10.93
C LEU A 78 -8.19 7.79 10.23
N ARG A 79 -8.59 9.03 10.48
CA ARG A 79 -7.86 10.23 9.99
C ARG A 79 -6.47 10.34 10.58
N GLN A 80 -6.30 10.06 11.87
CA GLN A 80 -4.97 10.03 12.49
C GLN A 80 -4.06 8.97 11.86
N HIS A 81 -4.59 7.78 11.53
CA HIS A 81 -3.83 6.76 10.81
C HIS A 81 -3.43 7.23 9.41
N TRP A 82 -4.31 7.93 8.69
CA TRP A 82 -3.99 8.51 7.39
C TRP A 82 -2.91 9.60 7.47
N LEU A 83 -3.00 10.51 8.45
CA LEU A 83 -1.94 11.50 8.70
C LEU A 83 -0.61 10.82 8.98
N ALA A 84 -0.60 9.78 9.82
CA ALA A 84 0.61 9.02 10.13
C ALA A 84 1.22 8.36 8.89
N VAL A 85 0.41 7.75 8.01
CA VAL A 85 0.88 7.16 6.75
C VAL A 85 1.47 8.23 5.83
N MET A 86 0.75 9.33 5.62
CA MET A 86 1.18 10.37 4.67
C MET A 86 2.45 11.04 5.17
N GLN A 87 2.52 11.37 6.46
CA GLN A 87 3.74 11.87 7.08
C GLN A 87 4.89 10.85 6.96
N PHE A 88 4.62 9.57 7.23
CA PHE A 88 5.65 8.53 7.13
C PHE A 88 6.22 8.45 5.71
N ILE A 89 5.37 8.43 4.68
CA ILE A 89 5.86 8.39 3.29
C ILE A 89 6.65 9.67 2.95
N HIS A 90 6.20 10.84 3.40
CA HIS A 90 6.90 12.10 3.15
C HIS A 90 8.27 12.16 3.83
N ASP A 91 8.38 11.71 5.08
CA ASP A 91 9.58 11.87 5.90
C ASP A 91 10.67 10.82 5.59
N ASN A 92 10.31 9.70 4.95
CA ASN A 92 11.24 8.60 4.65
C ASN A 92 11.83 8.71 3.24
N GLU A 93 13.13 8.98 3.15
CA GLU A 93 13.85 9.07 1.85
C GLU A 93 13.91 7.76 1.07
N ASP A 94 13.73 6.63 1.76
CA ASP A 94 13.68 5.29 1.15
C ASP A 94 12.35 4.98 0.48
N VAL A 95 11.35 5.85 0.60
CA VAL A 95 10.03 5.70 -0.02
C VAL A 95 9.88 6.72 -1.14
N SER A 96 9.53 6.23 -2.32
CA SER A 96 9.23 7.05 -3.49
C SER A 96 7.84 6.75 -4.03
N ILE A 97 7.19 7.76 -4.60
CA ILE A 97 5.88 7.65 -5.22
C ILE A 97 5.99 8.05 -6.70
N ASP A 98 5.38 7.26 -7.58
CA ASP A 98 5.16 7.59 -8.99
C ASP A 98 3.71 7.24 -9.36
N GLY A 99 2.85 8.26 -9.52
CA GLY A 99 1.43 8.08 -9.76
C GLY A 99 0.73 7.26 -8.67
N TYR A 100 0.39 6.01 -8.98
CA TYR A 100 -0.28 5.07 -8.06
C TYR A 100 0.69 4.22 -7.24
N THR A 101 1.94 4.10 -7.70
CA THR A 101 2.91 3.13 -7.21
C THR A 101 3.75 3.73 -6.12
N ILE A 102 3.82 3.04 -4.98
CA ILE A 102 4.86 3.24 -3.97
C ILE A 102 6.00 2.27 -4.27
N THR A 103 7.23 2.78 -4.27
CA THR A 103 8.46 1.97 -4.29
C THR A 103 9.26 2.25 -3.02
N ILE A 104 9.69 1.19 -2.35
CA ILE A 104 10.44 1.23 -1.09
C ILE A 104 11.80 0.57 -1.28
N GLN A 105 12.86 1.26 -0.88
CA GLN A 105 14.19 0.70 -0.75
C GLN A 105 14.36 0.12 0.66
N GLY A 106 14.43 -1.20 0.75
CA GLY A 106 14.71 -1.90 2.00
C GLY A 106 16.13 -1.66 2.49
N MET A 107 16.31 -1.64 3.81
CA MET A 107 17.60 -1.32 4.46
C MET A 107 18.72 -2.35 4.17
N HIS A 108 18.37 -3.53 3.67
CA HIS A 108 19.32 -4.58 3.26
C HIS A 108 19.48 -4.70 1.74
N GLY A 109 18.98 -3.71 0.99
CA GLY A 109 19.24 -3.57 -0.45
C GLY A 109 18.16 -4.18 -1.35
N ASN A 110 17.09 -4.76 -0.82
CA ASN A 110 15.97 -5.21 -1.65
C ASN A 110 15.02 -4.06 -1.94
N THR A 111 14.27 -4.19 -3.05
CA THR A 111 13.29 -3.19 -3.45
C THR A 111 11.92 -3.83 -3.44
N PHE A 112 10.94 -3.12 -2.89
CA PHE A 112 9.53 -3.51 -2.83
C PHE A 112 8.68 -2.48 -3.53
N SER A 113 7.59 -2.91 -4.17
CA SER A 113 6.67 -1.98 -4.83
C SER A 113 5.24 -2.50 -4.85
N PHE A 114 4.29 -1.57 -4.80
CA PHE A 114 2.86 -1.85 -4.89
C PHE A 114 2.08 -0.58 -5.28
N ASP A 115 0.92 -0.75 -5.90
CA ASP A 115 -0.04 0.34 -6.13
C ASP A 115 -0.98 0.48 -4.94
N ILE A 116 -1.40 1.71 -4.64
CA ILE A 116 -2.49 2.00 -3.69
C ILE A 116 -3.76 2.37 -4.45
N SER A 117 -4.89 1.88 -3.95
CA SER A 117 -6.22 2.30 -4.39
C SER A 117 -7.09 2.70 -3.21
N PHE A 118 -7.49 3.97 -3.18
CA PHE A 118 -8.21 4.56 -2.04
C PHE A 118 -9.66 4.10 -1.91
N GLU A 119 -10.41 3.97 -3.02
CA GLU A 119 -11.84 3.59 -2.98
C GLU A 119 -12.07 2.18 -2.41
N PRO A 120 -11.38 1.13 -2.90
CA PRO A 120 -11.47 -0.20 -2.29
C PRO A 120 -10.62 -0.35 -1.03
N GLU A 121 -9.82 0.65 -0.65
CA GLU A 121 -8.86 0.60 0.46
C GLU A 121 -7.98 -0.67 0.43
N VAL A 122 -7.26 -0.87 -0.68
CA VAL A 122 -6.32 -2.00 -0.84
C VAL A 122 -5.03 -1.55 -1.51
N TRP A 123 -3.97 -2.34 -1.30
CA TRP A 123 -2.79 -2.33 -2.18
C TRP A 123 -2.85 -3.51 -3.17
N THR A 124 -2.16 -3.37 -4.29
CA THR A 124 -2.08 -4.40 -5.35
C THR A 124 -0.74 -4.32 -6.08
N ALA A 125 -0.50 -5.22 -7.02
CA ALA A 125 0.72 -5.24 -7.81
C ALA A 125 0.93 -3.90 -8.56
N PRO A 126 2.17 -3.44 -8.73
CA PRO A 126 2.48 -2.23 -9.48
C PRO A 126 1.84 -2.19 -10.88
N GLY A 127 1.25 -1.04 -11.23
CA GLY A 127 0.56 -0.82 -12.51
C GLY A 127 -0.81 -1.50 -12.66
N GLN A 128 -1.24 -2.31 -11.69
CA GLN A 128 -2.51 -3.03 -11.76
C GLN A 128 -3.70 -2.07 -11.66
N VAL A 129 -3.58 -0.96 -10.93
CA VAL A 129 -4.65 0.06 -10.84
C VAL A 129 -4.86 0.72 -12.20
N VAL A 130 -3.78 1.16 -12.85
CA VAL A 130 -3.83 1.77 -14.18
C VAL A 130 -4.45 0.81 -15.20
N LYS A 131 -3.97 -0.44 -15.23
CA LYS A 131 -4.50 -1.47 -16.12
C LYS A 131 -6.00 -1.69 -15.93
N ASN A 132 -6.46 -1.76 -14.69
CA ASN A 132 -7.89 -1.95 -14.40
C ASN A 132 -8.73 -0.74 -14.84
N ILE A 133 -8.23 0.49 -14.64
CA ILE A 133 -8.86 1.71 -15.15
C ILE A 133 -8.98 1.69 -16.68
N GLU A 134 -7.93 1.29 -17.38
CA GLU A 134 -7.92 1.18 -18.85
C GLU A 134 -8.90 0.12 -19.36
N GLU A 135 -8.93 -1.05 -18.72
CA GLU A 135 -9.86 -2.13 -19.06
C GLU A 135 -11.33 -1.69 -18.89
N VAL A 136 -11.64 -1.01 -17.80
CA VAL A 136 -12.99 -0.49 -17.55
C VAL A 136 -13.36 0.59 -18.57
N LYS A 137 -12.42 1.51 -18.86
CA LYS A 137 -12.59 2.53 -19.92
C LYS A 137 -12.86 1.90 -21.28
N ALA A 138 -12.16 0.81 -21.62
CA ALA A 138 -12.35 0.09 -22.87
C ALA A 138 -13.70 -0.63 -22.94
N LYS A 139 -14.15 -1.23 -21.83
CA LYS A 139 -15.40 -2.03 -21.77
C LYS A 139 -16.67 -1.17 -21.75
N ILE A 140 -16.69 -0.10 -20.96
CA ILE A 140 -17.92 0.64 -20.63
C ILE A 140 -17.86 2.10 -21.14
N GLY A 141 -16.69 2.56 -21.60
CA GLY A 141 -16.47 3.94 -22.03
C GLY A 141 -16.33 4.92 -20.86
N ARG A 142 -15.69 6.08 -21.12
CA ARG A 142 -15.37 7.09 -20.08
C ARG A 142 -16.59 7.64 -19.32
N ARG A 143 -17.81 7.56 -19.88
CA ARG A 143 -19.01 8.22 -19.33
C ARG A 143 -19.73 7.43 -18.24
N PHE A 144 -19.37 6.17 -18.00
CA PHE A 144 -20.16 5.24 -17.17
C PHE A 144 -19.35 4.57 -16.05
N ILE A 145 -18.18 5.11 -15.69
CA ILE A 145 -17.44 4.63 -14.51
C ILE A 145 -18.15 5.20 -13.27
N GLN A 146 -19.24 4.56 -12.87
CA GLN A 146 -20.03 4.86 -11.66
C GLN A 146 -19.89 3.77 -10.60
N ARG A 147 -19.00 2.79 -10.82
CA ARG A 147 -18.81 1.65 -9.91
C ARG A 147 -17.35 1.51 -9.51
N PRO A 148 -17.08 1.06 -8.28
CA PRO A 148 -15.74 0.70 -7.85
C PRO A 148 -15.15 -0.31 -8.82
N ILE A 149 -13.94 -0.02 -9.29
CA ILE A 149 -13.21 -0.90 -10.18
C ILE A 149 -12.76 -2.09 -9.33
N THR A 150 -13.33 -3.27 -9.58
CA THR A 150 -12.91 -4.47 -8.86
C THR A 150 -11.47 -4.78 -9.23
N LEU A 151 -10.56 -4.61 -8.27
CA LEU A 151 -9.15 -4.94 -8.46
C LEU A 151 -8.98 -6.45 -8.30
N GLN A 152 -8.33 -7.07 -9.30
CA GLN A 152 -7.79 -8.41 -9.16
C GLN A 152 -6.47 -8.34 -8.40
N MET A 153 -6.11 -9.42 -7.69
CA MET A 153 -4.82 -9.55 -7.01
C MET A 153 -4.56 -8.42 -5.98
N THR A 154 -5.48 -8.26 -5.04
CA THR A 154 -5.27 -7.36 -3.89
C THR A 154 -4.26 -7.95 -2.93
N ASN A 155 -3.73 -7.12 -2.03
CA ASN A 155 -2.79 -7.49 -0.99
C ASN A 155 -1.42 -7.95 -1.51
N ILE A 156 -1.05 -7.53 -2.72
CA ILE A 156 0.20 -7.94 -3.37
C ILE A 156 1.29 -6.88 -3.24
N VAL A 157 2.49 -7.33 -2.88
CA VAL A 157 3.74 -6.55 -2.92
C VAL A 157 4.74 -7.24 -3.83
N GLU A 158 5.18 -6.55 -4.87
CA GLU A 158 6.23 -7.02 -5.78
C GLU A 158 7.61 -6.75 -5.18
N HIS A 159 8.58 -7.63 -5.49
CA HIS A 159 9.97 -7.48 -5.04
C HIS A 159 11.00 -7.85 -6.12
N ASN A 160 12.23 -7.37 -5.93
CA ASN A 160 13.31 -7.50 -6.92
C ASN A 160 13.98 -8.89 -7.04
N LEU A 161 13.70 -9.85 -6.14
CA LEU A 161 14.36 -11.17 -6.17
C LEU A 161 13.89 -12.14 -7.26
N GLY A 162 12.81 -11.84 -7.98
CA GLY A 162 12.22 -12.77 -8.96
C GLY A 162 11.50 -13.97 -8.32
N SER A 163 11.08 -14.94 -9.13
CA SER A 163 10.45 -16.18 -8.66
C SER A 163 11.48 -17.20 -8.14
N MET A 164 11.04 -18.13 -7.30
CA MET A 164 11.88 -19.17 -6.69
C MET A 164 13.16 -18.58 -6.07
N TRP A 165 12.99 -17.50 -5.30
CA TRP A 165 14.10 -16.76 -4.74
C TRP A 165 14.82 -17.52 -3.61
N VAL A 166 16.07 -17.13 -3.35
CA VAL A 166 16.82 -17.57 -2.16
C VAL A 166 16.59 -16.55 -1.06
N CYS A 167 16.20 -17.00 0.12
CA CYS A 167 15.95 -16.12 1.25
C CYS A 167 17.18 -15.26 1.53
N PRO A 168 17.05 -13.91 1.58
CA PRO A 168 18.21 -13.03 1.74
C PRO A 168 19.06 -13.37 2.97
N SER A 169 20.38 -13.26 2.81
CA SER A 169 21.35 -13.76 3.80
C SER A 169 21.24 -13.13 5.19
N HIS A 170 20.71 -11.91 5.28
CA HIS A 170 20.50 -11.20 6.55
C HIS A 170 19.30 -11.71 7.34
N VAL A 171 18.40 -12.48 6.72
CA VAL A 171 17.19 -13.00 7.37
C VAL A 171 17.56 -14.10 8.38
N PRO A 172 17.30 -13.90 9.68
CA PRO A 172 17.64 -14.89 10.70
C PRO A 172 16.98 -16.24 10.42
N GLN A 173 17.72 -17.33 10.68
CA GLN A 173 17.28 -18.73 10.55
C GLN A 173 17.00 -19.23 9.12
N PHE A 174 16.64 -18.34 8.19
CA PHE A 174 16.22 -18.70 6.84
C PHE A 174 17.18 -18.24 5.74
N GLY A 175 18.05 -17.26 6.02
CA GLY A 175 18.98 -16.72 5.05
C GLY A 175 19.80 -17.80 4.33
N GLY A 176 19.86 -17.70 3.01
CA GLY A 176 20.52 -18.65 2.11
C GLY A 176 19.69 -19.90 1.76
N LYS A 177 18.48 -20.05 2.28
CA LYS A 177 17.60 -21.19 1.94
C LYS A 177 16.77 -20.90 0.69
N GLN A 178 16.63 -21.91 -0.16
CA GLN A 178 15.86 -21.87 -1.38
C GLN A 178 14.35 -21.94 -1.09
N THR A 179 13.54 -21.20 -1.85
CA THR A 179 12.08 -21.34 -1.90
C THR A 179 11.64 -22.13 -3.14
N TYR A 180 10.42 -22.65 -3.16
CA TYR A 180 9.99 -23.63 -4.17
C TYR A 180 8.76 -23.23 -4.98
N TYR A 181 7.81 -22.52 -4.37
CA TYR A 181 6.53 -22.14 -4.98
C TYR A 181 6.30 -20.63 -4.96
N THR A 182 7.38 -19.84 -4.87
CA THR A 182 7.32 -18.38 -4.78
C THR A 182 7.42 -17.72 -6.15
N GLU A 183 6.72 -16.61 -6.29
CA GLU A 183 6.80 -15.70 -7.43
C GLU A 183 7.60 -14.45 -7.06
N SER A 184 7.69 -13.48 -7.98
CA SER A 184 8.26 -12.15 -7.70
C SER A 184 7.37 -11.25 -6.84
N MET A 185 6.40 -11.85 -6.13
CA MET A 185 5.40 -11.14 -5.36
C MET A 185 5.05 -11.88 -4.07
N ILE A 186 4.75 -11.11 -3.04
CA ILE A 186 4.33 -11.58 -1.71
C ILE A 186 2.89 -11.13 -1.47
N CYS A 187 2.05 -12.04 -0.99
CA CYS A 187 0.69 -11.72 -0.56
C CYS A 187 0.71 -11.35 0.93
N MET A 188 0.50 -10.08 1.23
CA MET A 188 0.45 -9.54 2.59
C MET A 188 -0.99 -9.18 2.92
N SER A 189 -1.69 -10.07 3.63
CA SER A 189 -3.10 -9.84 3.98
C SER A 189 -3.26 -8.83 5.12
N VAL A 190 -4.29 -7.99 5.03
CA VAL A 190 -4.72 -7.09 6.12
C VAL A 190 -5.46 -7.91 7.18
N ASP A 191 -5.14 -7.72 8.46
CA ASP A 191 -5.95 -8.30 9.54
C ASP A 191 -7.33 -7.62 9.55
N ASN A 192 -8.41 -8.42 9.62
CA ASN A 192 -9.79 -7.93 9.64
C ASN A 192 -10.11 -6.95 10.79
N ARG A 193 -9.22 -6.81 11.78
CA ARG A 193 -9.36 -5.89 12.91
C ARG A 193 -8.64 -4.57 12.74
N GLU A 194 -7.79 -4.43 11.72
CA GLU A 194 -7.01 -3.22 11.46
C GLU A 194 -7.69 -2.35 10.41
N THR A 195 -7.58 -1.02 10.57
CA THR A 195 -7.94 -0.09 9.50
C THR A 195 -6.92 -0.18 8.38
N PHE A 196 -7.33 0.04 7.13
CA PHE A 196 -6.44 0.04 5.98
C PHE A 196 -5.16 0.90 6.15
N PRO A 197 -5.22 2.20 6.55
CA PRO A 197 -3.99 3.00 6.73
C PRO A 197 -3.06 2.45 7.81
N SER A 198 -3.60 1.87 8.90
CA SER A 198 -2.76 1.23 9.93
C SER A 198 -2.03 0.00 9.38
N ALA A 199 -2.71 -0.82 8.59
CA ALA A 199 -2.10 -1.99 7.94
C ALA A 199 -1.06 -1.56 6.89
N LEU A 200 -1.35 -0.50 6.14
CA LEU A 200 -0.44 0.10 5.17
C LEU A 200 0.83 0.65 5.85
N LEU A 201 0.71 1.34 6.99
CA LEU A 201 1.87 1.80 7.76
C LEU A 201 2.74 0.61 8.20
N SER A 202 2.10 -0.46 8.68
CA SER A 202 2.80 -1.68 9.06
C SER A 202 3.53 -2.32 7.87
N LEU A 203 2.89 -2.32 6.69
CA LEU A 203 3.51 -2.81 5.46
C LEU A 203 4.74 -1.99 5.06
N LEU A 204 4.64 -0.65 5.09
CA LEU A 204 5.77 0.24 4.79
C LEU A 204 6.94 -0.04 5.73
N CYS A 205 6.68 -0.16 7.03
CA CYS A 205 7.70 -0.53 8.03
C CYS A 205 8.33 -1.91 7.74
N LEU A 206 7.54 -2.91 7.34
CA LEU A 206 8.04 -4.24 6.98
C LEU A 206 8.95 -4.22 5.74
N CYS A 207 8.60 -3.40 4.75
CA CYS A 207 9.41 -3.22 3.54
C CYS A 207 10.75 -2.51 3.86
N ILE A 208 10.73 -1.48 4.72
CA ILE A 208 11.94 -0.75 5.12
C ILE A 208 12.87 -1.63 5.97
N ASP A 209 12.33 -2.32 6.97
CA ASP A 209 13.09 -3.29 7.80
C ASP A 209 13.73 -4.38 6.94
N ASP A 210 13.11 -4.71 5.81
CA ASP A 210 13.63 -5.63 4.80
C ASP A 210 14.01 -7.00 5.39
N THR A 211 13.51 -7.40 6.56
CA THR A 211 13.91 -8.65 7.21
C THR A 211 12.68 -9.49 7.53
N ARG A 212 11.71 -8.88 8.20
CA ARG A 212 10.52 -9.59 8.66
C ARG A 212 9.63 -10.03 7.51
N ILE A 213 9.51 -9.22 6.45
CA ILE A 213 8.70 -9.55 5.27
C ILE A 213 9.16 -10.86 4.61
N TRP A 214 10.48 -11.05 4.45
CA TRP A 214 11.05 -12.30 3.91
C TRP A 214 10.83 -13.49 4.84
N SER A 215 10.91 -13.27 6.15
CA SER A 215 10.63 -14.34 7.12
C SER A 215 9.19 -14.84 6.98
N ILE A 216 8.24 -13.92 6.82
CA ILE A 216 6.82 -14.25 6.61
C ILE A 216 6.66 -15.06 5.32
N ALA A 217 7.15 -14.51 4.20
CA ALA A 217 7.03 -15.15 2.89
C ALA A 217 7.71 -16.53 2.83
N PHE A 218 8.88 -16.69 3.45
CA PHE A 218 9.59 -17.98 3.49
C PHE A 218 8.84 -19.02 4.32
N ILE A 219 8.22 -18.62 5.44
CA ILE A 219 7.42 -19.51 6.28
C ILE A 219 6.19 -20.00 5.52
N GLU A 220 5.52 -19.11 4.77
CA GLU A 220 4.37 -19.47 3.93
C GLU A 220 4.75 -20.50 2.85
N ASP A 221 5.83 -20.27 2.12
CA ASP A 221 6.34 -21.23 1.12
C ASP A 221 6.71 -22.58 1.77
N SER A 222 7.38 -22.54 2.93
CA SER A 222 7.74 -23.74 3.68
C SER A 222 6.51 -24.55 4.13
N GLN A 223 5.42 -23.88 4.48
CA GLN A 223 4.16 -24.54 4.83
C GLN A 223 3.44 -25.10 3.60
N ALA A 224 3.44 -24.36 2.49
CA ALA A 224 2.90 -24.82 1.22
C ALA A 224 3.63 -26.08 0.73
N MET A 225 4.97 -26.10 0.78
CA MET A 225 5.78 -27.26 0.42
C MET A 225 5.46 -28.48 1.30
N LYS A 226 5.34 -28.31 2.62
CA LYS A 226 4.96 -29.41 3.52
C LYS A 226 3.57 -29.96 3.20
N ARG A 227 2.63 -29.08 2.86
CA ARG A 227 1.29 -29.48 2.44
C ARG A 227 1.33 -30.29 1.14
N VAL A 228 2.09 -29.84 0.14
CA VAL A 228 2.25 -30.56 -1.13
C VAL A 228 2.87 -31.94 -0.88
N GLN A 229 3.95 -32.03 -0.11
CA GLN A 229 4.58 -33.30 0.24
C GLN A 229 3.61 -34.26 0.94
N LEU A 230 2.85 -33.76 1.92
CA LEU A 230 1.82 -34.56 2.60
C LEU A 230 0.74 -35.06 1.63
N MET A 231 0.34 -34.23 0.67
CA MET A 231 -0.66 -34.60 -0.34
C MET A 231 -0.10 -35.64 -1.31
N GLU A 232 1.14 -35.48 -1.78
CA GLU A 232 1.80 -36.46 -2.64
C GLU A 232 2.02 -37.81 -1.95
N GLU A 233 2.37 -37.81 -0.66
CA GLU A 233 2.60 -39.05 0.11
C GLU A 233 1.32 -39.84 0.36
N ASN A 234 0.22 -39.16 0.72
CA ASN A 234 -1.02 -39.82 1.14
C ASN A 234 -2.02 -40.00 -0.02
N TRP A 235 -1.96 -39.13 -1.03
CA TRP A 235 -2.96 -38.99 -2.08
C TRP A 235 -2.31 -38.64 -3.45
N PRO A 236 -1.41 -39.51 -3.97
CA PRO A 236 -0.61 -39.22 -5.16
C PRO A 236 -1.42 -39.08 -6.47
N GLY A 237 -2.64 -39.61 -6.53
CA GLY A 237 -3.56 -39.44 -7.67
C GLY A 237 -4.60 -38.33 -7.48
N GLY A 238 -4.49 -37.52 -6.43
CA GLY A 238 -5.52 -36.53 -6.04
C GLY A 238 -6.28 -36.84 -4.74
N ILE A 239 -7.07 -35.89 -4.27
CA ILE A 239 -7.83 -36.00 -3.01
C ILE A 239 -9.04 -36.93 -3.23
N PRO A 240 -9.22 -38.01 -2.45
CA PRO A 240 -10.24 -39.05 -2.67
C PRO A 240 -11.67 -38.53 -2.80
N ASP A 241 -12.00 -37.43 -2.11
CA ASP A 241 -13.35 -36.87 -2.05
C ASP A 241 -13.56 -35.69 -3.03
N GLN A 242 -12.51 -35.26 -3.74
CA GLN A 242 -12.54 -34.09 -4.64
C GLN A 242 -12.09 -34.41 -6.07
N ASP A 243 -11.31 -35.48 -6.27
CA ASP A 243 -10.76 -35.84 -7.56
C ASP A 243 -11.47 -37.04 -8.19
N TRP A 244 -11.72 -36.91 -9.49
CA TRP A 244 -12.44 -37.88 -10.31
C TRP A 244 -11.72 -39.22 -10.44
N GLU A 245 -10.40 -39.28 -10.21
CA GLU A 245 -9.61 -40.51 -10.27
C GLU A 245 -9.91 -41.48 -9.10
N TYR A 246 -10.60 -41.03 -8.06
CA TYR A 246 -10.98 -41.82 -6.88
C TYR A 246 -12.49 -42.03 -6.72
N GLN A 247 -13.32 -41.61 -7.69
CA GLN A 247 -14.76 -41.86 -7.75
C GLN A 247 -15.10 -43.09 -8.60
#